data_AF-A0A1H5N157-F1
#
_entry.id   AF-A0A1H5N157-F1
#
_cell.length_a   1.000
_cell.length_b   1.000
_cell.length_c   1.000
_cell.angle_alpha   90.00
_cell.angle_beta   90.00
_cell.angle_gamma   90.00
#
_symmetry.space_group_name_H-M   'P 1'
#
loop_
_entity.id
_entity.type
_entity.pdbx_description
1 polymer ?
#
loop_
_entity_poly.entity_id
_entity_poly.type
_entity_poly.pdbx_seq_one_letter_code
_entity_poly.pdbx_strand_id
1 'polypeptide(L)' 'MEAIRLISDGSIPARPLISHVLPVERAAEAFDVLRSGGAMKVLVDCRGEA' A
#
# COMPACT_ATOMS: atom_id res chain seq x y z
N MET A 1 10.12 -18.98 -2.26
CA MET A 1 9.24 -17.86 -2.67
C MET A 1 10.11 -16.76 -3.26
N GLU A 2 10.17 -16.65 -4.59
CA GLU A 2 11.10 -15.75 -5.28
C GLU A 2 10.75 -14.26 -5.09
N ALA A 3 9.46 -13.91 -5.11
CA ALA A 3 9.02 -12.53 -4.86
C ALA A 3 9.42 -12.02 -3.46
N ILE A 4 9.32 -12.88 -2.43
CA ILE A 4 9.78 -12.53 -1.08
C ILE A 4 11.28 -12.28 -1.11
N ARG A 5 12.06 -13.16 -1.75
CA ARG A 5 13.52 -13.02 -1.83
C ARG A 5 13.90 -11.66 -2.42
N LEU A 6 13.36 -11.33 -3.60
CA LEU A 6 13.62 -10.09 -4.33
C LEU A 6 13.22 -8.82 -3.58
N ILE A 7 12.17 -8.88 -2.76
CA ILE A 7 11.77 -7.74 -1.91
C ILE A 7 12.68 -7.66 -0.68
N SER A 8 13.01 -8.80 -0.07
CA SER A 8 13.79 -8.87 1.17
C SER A 8 15.27 -8.49 0.98
N ASP A 9 15.85 -8.83 -0.17
CA ASP A 9 17.23 -8.48 -0.51
C ASP A 9 17.34 -7.10 -1.19
N GLY A 10 16.21 -6.39 -1.36
CA GLY A 10 16.16 -5.05 -1.93
C GLY A 10 16.32 -4.99 -3.46
N SER A 11 16.40 -6.13 -4.16
CA SER A 11 16.49 -6.17 -5.62
C SER A 11 15.28 -5.53 -6.30
N ILE A 12 14.10 -5.60 -5.67
CA ILE A 12 12.91 -4.87 -6.08
C ILE A 12 12.52 -3.87 -4.99
N PRO A 13 12.69 -2.55 -5.23
CA PRO A 13 12.22 -1.53 -4.31
C PRO A 13 10.70 -1.37 -4.42
N ALA A 14 9.95 -2.20 -3.69
CA ALA A 14 8.48 -2.16 -3.70
C ALA A 14 7.90 -0.99 -2.89
N ARG A 15 8.65 -0.49 -1.90
CA ARG A 15 8.17 0.56 -0.98
C ARG A 15 7.82 1.89 -1.67
N PRO A 16 8.60 2.40 -2.65
CA PRO A 16 8.24 3.60 -3.42
C PRO A 16 6.94 3.49 -4.23
N LEU A 17 6.41 2.30 -4.46
CA LEU A 17 5.12 2.14 -5.15
C LEU A 17 3.95 2.62 -4.29
N ILE A 18 4.10 2.56 -2.95
CA ILE A 18 3.07 2.95 -1.97
C ILE A 18 2.96 4.48 -1.95
N SER A 19 1.91 5.01 -2.55
CA SER A 19 1.65 6.45 -2.59
C SER A 19 0.81 6.93 -1.41
N HIS A 20 -0.03 6.07 -0.82
CA HIS A 20 -0.86 6.41 0.34
C HIS A 20 -0.98 5.22 1.30
N VAL A 21 -1.15 5.54 2.58
CA VAL A 21 -1.52 4.58 3.64
C VAL A 21 -2.70 5.18 4.40
N LEU A 22 -3.80 4.45 4.48
CA LEU A 22 -5.00 4.84 5.23
C LEU A 22 -5.35 3.76 6.25
N PRO A 23 -5.92 4.13 7.40
CA PRO A 23 -6.44 3.15 8.36
C PRO A 23 -7.69 2.45 7.80
N VAL A 24 -8.00 1.26 8.31
CA VAL A 24 -9.09 0.41 7.79
C VAL A 24 -10.47 1.07 7.88
N GLU A 25 -10.69 1.94 8.86
CA GLU A 25 -11.90 2.74 9.05
C GLU A 25 -12.14 3.69 7.86
N ARG A 26 -11.08 4.03 7.11
CA ARG A 26 -11.11 4.89 5.91
C ARG A 26 -10.92 4.10 4.62
N ALA A 27 -11.17 2.78 4.62
CA ALA A 27 -11.04 1.96 3.43
C ALA A 27 -11.88 2.46 2.24
N ALA A 28 -13.07 3.01 2.48
CA ALA A 28 -13.91 3.59 1.42
C ALA A 28 -13.19 4.75 0.68
N GLU A 29 -12.56 5.66 1.43
CA GLU A 29 -11.79 6.77 0.86
C GLU A 29 -10.57 6.28 0.07
N ALA A 30 -9.92 5.20 0.50
CA ALA A 30 -8.80 4.61 -0.23
C ALA A 30 -9.18 4.22 -1.68
N PHE A 31 -10.42 3.77 -1.91
CA PHE A 31 -10.94 3.48 -3.24
C PHE A 31 -11.19 4.75 -4.06
N ASP A 32 -11.65 5.83 -3.44
CA ASP A 32 -11.85 7.11 -4.12
C ASP A 32 -10.51 7.73 -4.54
N VAL A 33 -9.49 7.64 -3.66
CA VAL A 33 -8.11 8.03 -3.96
C VAL A 33 -7.57 7.28 -5.18
N LEU A 34 -7.76 5.96 -5.25
CA LEU A 34 -7.38 5.17 -6.42
C LEU A 34 -8.15 5.58 -7.69
N ARG A 35 -9.46 5.82 -7.58
CA ARG A 35 -10.33 6.19 -8.71
C ARG A 35 -9.97 7.55 -9.31
N SER A 36 -9.43 8.46 -8.50
CA SER A 36 -8.98 9.79 -8.96
C SER A 36 -7.82 9.73 -9.96
N GLY A 37 -7.13 8.59 -10.07
CA GLY A 37 -5.93 8.44 -10.90
C GLY A 37 -4.66 9.07 -10.29
N GLY A 38 -4.76 9.71 -9.12
CA GLY A 38 -3.63 10.34 -8.43
C GLY A 38 -2.75 9.40 -7.60
N ALA A 39 -3.08 8.11 -7.52
CA ALA A 39 -2.37 7.14 -6.68
C ALA A 39 -1.86 5.93 -7.46
N MET A 40 -0.60 5.54 -7.19
CA MET A 40 0.02 4.34 -7.74
C MET A 40 -0.39 3.08 -6.95
N LYS A 41 -0.28 3.13 -5.62
CA LYS A 41 -0.69 2.05 -4.72
C LYS A 41 -1.15 2.64 -3.41
N VAL A 42 -2.35 2.27 -3.00
CA VAL A 42 -2.88 2.60 -1.67
C VAL A 42 -2.79 1.36 -0.79
N LEU A 43 -2.22 1.51 0.40
CA LEU A 43 -2.21 0.49 1.44
C LEU A 43 -3.33 0.79 2.44
N VAL A 44 -4.12 -0.21 2.78
CA VAL A 44 -5.08 -0.11 3.89
C VAL A 44 -4.45 -0.82 5.09
N ASP A 45 -4.28 -0.09 6.18
CA ASP A 45 -3.72 -0.59 7.42
C ASP A 45 -4.84 -1.19 8.29
N CYS A 46 -4.83 -2.52 8.40
CA CYS A 46 -5.80 -3.27 9.20
C CYS A 46 -5.31 -3.56 10.62
N ARG A 47 -4.16 -3.01 11.03
CA ARG A 47 -3.74 -3.04 12.42
C ARG A 47 -4.68 -2.08 13.16
N GLY A 48 -5.56 -2.63 14.02
CA GLY A 48 -6.47 -1.80 14.81
C GLY A 48 -5.72 -0.81 15.70
N GLU A 49 -6.41 0.22 16.20
CA GLU A 49 -5.86 1.05 17.26
C GLU A 49 -5.67 0.19 18.53
N ALA A 50 -4.49 0.29 19.14
CA ALA A 50 -4.17 -0.39 20.40
C ALA A 50 -4.79 0.34 21.59
#